data_AF-A0A943DTW9-F1
#
_entry.id   AF-A0A943DTW9-F1
#
_cell.length_a   1.000
_cell.length_b   1.000
_cell.length_c   1.000
_cell.angle_alpha   90.00
_cell.angle_beta   90.00
_cell.angle_gamma   90.00
#
_symmetry.space_group_name_H-M   'P 1'
#
loop_
_entity.id
_entity.type
_entity.pdbx_description
1 polymer ?
#
loop_
_entity_poly.entity_id
_entity_poly.type
_entity_poly.pdbx_seq_one_letter_code
_entity_poly.pdbx_strand_id
1 'polypeptide(L)'
;MEQIKAHIAVSLDGHTATPDYELDWMPREVKELKQETAMLVVGGGKLLTSLIKAGLLDSLTIYTVPVMAGKGIGFIGETSGSHWKLSESRVLDNGVVCSTYLFGGSV
;
A
#
# COMPACT_ATOMS: atom_id res chain seq x y z
N MET A 1 -9.09 -14.52 -16.07
CA MET A 1 -9.23 -14.31 -14.62
C MET A 1 -9.18 -12.83 -14.37
N GLU A 2 -10.03 -12.30 -13.49
CA GLU A 2 -9.98 -10.87 -13.11
C GLU A 2 -8.69 -10.58 -12.35
N GLN A 3 -8.06 -9.44 -12.66
CA GLN A 3 -6.80 -9.02 -12.03
C GLN A 3 -7.06 -8.41 -10.66
N ILE A 4 -6.42 -8.92 -9.60
CA ILE A 4 -6.48 -8.30 -8.27
C ILE A 4 -5.37 -7.26 -8.15
N LYS A 5 -5.78 -5.99 -8.10
CA LYS A 5 -4.90 -4.84 -7.89
C LYS A 5 -5.15 -4.28 -6.50
N ALA A 6 -4.09 -4.11 -5.71
CA ALA A 6 -4.16 -3.50 -4.40
C ALA A 6 -3.58 -2.08 -4.43
N HIS A 7 -4.26 -1.16 -3.77
CA HIS A 7 -3.80 0.21 -3.52
C HIS A 7 -3.80 0.46 -2.02
N ILE A 8 -2.71 1.00 -1.47
CA ILE A 8 -2.55 1.20 -0.04
C ILE A 8 -1.67 2.41 0.27
N ALA A 9 -2.08 3.20 1.25
CA ALA A 9 -1.28 4.30 1.80
C ALA A 9 -0.55 3.82 3.06
N VAL A 10 0.71 4.21 3.20
CA VAL A 10 1.57 3.81 4.30
C VAL A 10 2.42 5.00 4.75
N SER A 11 2.61 5.13 6.06
CA SER A 11 3.57 6.05 6.64
C SER A 11 5.01 5.67 6.27
N LEU A 12 5.96 6.58 6.45
CA LEU A 12 7.37 6.34 6.15
C LEU A 12 7.97 5.19 6.97
N ASP A 13 7.41 4.94 8.16
CA ASP A 13 7.78 3.85 9.08
C ASP A 13 6.86 2.62 9.01
N GLY A 14 6.06 2.47 7.95
CA GLY A 14 5.41 1.21 7.63
C GLY A 14 4.05 0.96 8.30
N HIS A 15 3.32 2.00 8.68
CA HIS A 15 1.99 1.89 9.31
C HIS A 15 0.87 2.38 8.39
N THR A 16 -0.28 1.70 8.44
CA THR A 16 -1.46 2.03 7.61
C THR A 16 -2.60 2.66 8.41
N ALA A 17 -2.55 2.56 9.73
CA ALA A 17 -3.50 3.15 10.67
C ALA A 17 -2.85 3.20 12.06
N THR A 18 -3.35 4.04 12.96
CA THR A 18 -3.00 3.99 14.38
C THR A 18 -3.60 2.74 15.06
N PRO A 19 -3.23 2.40 16.31
CA PRO A 19 -3.75 1.20 16.99
C PRO A 19 -5.27 1.19 17.20
N ASP A 20 -5.90 2.36 17.24
CA ASP A 20 -7.34 2.62 17.30
C ASP A 20 -8.01 2.70 15.93
N TYR A 21 -7.31 2.33 14.85
CA TYR A 21 -7.78 2.33 13.45
C TYR A 21 -8.01 3.73 12.86
N GLU A 22 -7.53 4.78 13.52
CA GLU A 22 -7.60 6.15 13.04
C GLU A 22 -6.51 6.45 11.99
N LEU A 23 -6.76 7.52 11.22
CA LEU A 23 -5.91 7.97 10.11
C LEU A 23 -5.36 9.39 10.36
N ASP A 24 -5.21 9.79 11.62
CA ASP A 24 -4.80 11.15 11.99
C ASP A 24 -3.36 11.50 11.58
N TRP A 25 -2.52 10.47 11.44
CA TRP A 25 -1.17 10.60 10.89
C TRP A 25 -1.16 10.95 9.39
N MET A 26 -2.27 10.72 8.68
CA MET A 26 -2.35 10.92 7.23
C MET A 26 -2.80 12.36 6.93
N PRO A 27 -2.01 13.14 6.16
CA PRO A 27 -2.38 14.49 5.76
C PRO A 27 -3.72 14.52 5.02
N ARG A 28 -4.46 15.61 5.17
CA ARG A 28 -5.82 15.74 4.62
C ARG A 28 -5.83 15.61 3.10
N GLU A 29 -4.81 16.16 2.45
CA GLU A 29 -4.61 16.14 1.01
C GLU A 29 -4.45 14.70 0.49
N VAL A 30 -3.85 13.80 1.31
CA VAL A 30 -3.74 12.36 0.99
C VAL A 30 -5.08 11.65 1.19
N LYS A 31 -5.87 12.03 2.20
CA LYS A 31 -7.24 11.51 2.41
C LYS A 31 -8.14 11.82 1.21
N GLU A 32 -7.86 12.90 0.49
CA GLU A 32 -8.63 13.40 -0.65
C GLU A 32 -8.23 12.73 -1.98
N LEU A 33 -7.11 11.99 -2.06
CA LEU A 33 -6.69 11.19 -3.24
C LEU A 33 -7.66 10.05 -3.61
N LYS A 34 -8.80 9.92 -2.93
CA LYS A 34 -9.75 8.81 -3.02
C LYS A 34 -10.61 8.76 -4.29
N GLN A 35 -10.50 9.71 -5.23
CA GLN A 35 -11.51 9.83 -6.29
C GLN A 35 -11.22 9.14 -7.63
N GLU A 36 -9.99 8.73 -7.96
CA GLU A 36 -9.70 8.26 -9.33
C GLU A 36 -9.20 6.81 -9.49
N THR A 37 -8.71 6.15 -8.44
CA THR A 37 -8.16 4.78 -8.58
C THR A 37 -9.08 3.72 -8.02
N ALA A 38 -9.59 2.87 -8.92
CA ALA A 38 -10.43 1.72 -8.66
C ALA A 38 -9.82 0.76 -7.61
N MET A 39 -10.68 0.31 -6.69
CA MET A 39 -10.42 -0.67 -5.63
C MET A 39 -9.26 -0.34 -4.69
N LEU A 40 -9.56 0.53 -3.73
CA LEU A 40 -8.94 0.52 -2.41
C LEU A 40 -9.21 -0.86 -1.78
N VAL A 41 -8.17 -1.68 -1.59
CA VAL A 41 -8.30 -2.79 -0.63
C VAL A 41 -8.43 -2.11 0.73
N VAL A 42 -9.67 -1.89 1.16
CA VAL A 42 -10.03 -1.60 2.55
C VAL A 42 -9.82 -2.90 3.32
N GLY A 43 -8.56 -3.25 3.50
CA GLY A 43 -8.14 -4.43 4.22
C GLY A 43 -6.76 -4.13 4.71
N GLY A 44 -6.62 -4.02 6.03
CA GLY A 44 -5.33 -3.83 6.68
C GLY A 44 -4.34 -4.91 6.26
N GLY A 45 -3.07 -4.75 6.63
CA GLY A 45 -1.96 -5.59 6.17
C GLY A 45 -2.21 -7.11 6.17
N LYS A 46 -3.12 -7.62 7.01
CA LYS A 46 -3.61 -9.02 6.98
C LYS A 46 -4.20 -9.46 5.64
N LEU A 47 -5.13 -8.70 5.03
CA LEU A 47 -5.76 -9.11 3.76
C LEU A 47 -4.72 -9.11 2.63
N LEU A 48 -3.92 -8.04 2.56
CA LEU A 48 -2.82 -7.95 1.60
C LEU A 48 -1.85 -9.13 1.75
N THR A 49 -1.47 -9.48 2.99
CA THR A 49 -0.62 -10.64 3.29
C THR A 49 -1.23 -11.94 2.77
N SER A 50 -2.53 -12.16 3.00
CA SER A 50 -3.22 -13.38 2.53
C SER A 50 -3.25 -13.46 1.00
N LEU A 51 -3.51 -12.34 0.30
CA LEU A 51 -3.52 -12.30 -1.16
C LEU A 51 -2.15 -12.61 -1.75
N ILE A 52 -1.09 -12.05 -1.15
CA ILE A 52 0.30 -12.31 -1.55
C ILE A 52 0.66 -13.78 -1.34
N LYS A 53 0.34 -14.34 -0.17
CA LYS A 53 0.61 -15.76 0.14
C LYS A 53 -0.16 -16.72 -0.77
N ALA A 54 -1.36 -16.34 -1.20
CA ALA A 54 -2.16 -17.12 -2.13
C ALA A 54 -1.72 -16.97 -3.60
N GLY A 55 -0.78 -16.06 -3.91
CA GLY A 55 -0.36 -15.76 -5.27
C GLY A 55 -1.47 -15.15 -6.13
N LEU A 56 -2.46 -14.51 -5.50
CA LEU A 56 -3.64 -13.97 -6.16
C LEU A 56 -3.51 -12.49 -6.53
N LEU A 57 -2.47 -11.81 -6.04
CA LEU A 57 -2.25 -10.40 -6.34
C LEU A 57 -1.48 -10.24 -7.66
N ASP A 58 -1.96 -9.38 -8.55
CA ASP A 58 -1.26 -9.04 -9.80
C ASP A 58 -0.37 -7.79 -9.62
N SER A 59 -0.88 -6.77 -8.94
CA SER A 59 -0.16 -5.52 -8.73
C SER A 59 -0.45 -4.88 -7.38
N LEU A 60 0.55 -4.19 -6.84
CA LEU A 60 0.49 -3.43 -5.60
C LEU A 60 0.95 -2.00 -5.83
N THR A 61 0.07 -1.04 -5.62
CA THR A 61 0.38 0.39 -5.62
C THR A 61 0.48 0.89 -4.18
N ILE A 62 1.66 1.39 -3.82
CA ILE A 62 1.97 1.91 -2.49
C ILE A 62 2.07 3.43 -2.57
N TYR A 63 1.32 4.12 -1.72
CA TYR A 63 1.44 5.56 -1.49
C TYR A 63 2.21 5.78 -0.18
N THR A 64 3.50 6.05 -0.28
CA THR A 64 4.36 6.36 0.87
C THR A 64 4.19 7.82 1.25
N VAL A 65 3.58 8.04 2.40
CA VAL A 65 3.34 9.37 2.99
C VAL A 65 4.56 9.78 3.80
N PRO A 66 5.10 11.01 3.64
CA PRO A 66 6.32 11.45 4.32
C PRO A 66 6.07 11.83 5.80
N VAL A 67 5.44 10.93 6.55
CA VAL A 67 5.12 11.08 7.98
C VAL A 67 5.57 9.83 8.73
N MET A 68 6.10 10.00 9.93
CA MET A 68 6.38 8.90 10.88
C MET A 68 5.15 8.71 11.77
N ALA A 69 4.47 7.57 11.68
CA ALA A 69 3.29 7.30 12.51
C ALA A 69 3.68 6.82 13.93
N GLY A 70 4.90 6.30 14.09
CA GLY A 70 5.50 5.82 15.33
C GLY A 70 4.96 4.48 15.80
N LYS A 71 3.63 4.32 15.84
CA LYS A 71 2.94 3.09 16.24
C LYS A 71 1.64 2.92 15.47
N GLY A 72 1.27 1.67 15.21
CA GLY A 72 0.02 1.42 14.50
C GLY A 72 -0.11 0.01 13.96
N ILE A 73 -1.04 -0.12 13.03
CA ILE A 73 -1.25 -1.33 12.24
C ILE A 73 -0.19 -1.36 11.14
N GLY A 74 0.64 -2.40 11.16
CA GLY A 74 1.68 -2.60 10.17
C GLY A 74 1.13 -2.80 8.75
N PHE A 75 1.87 -2.29 7.78
CA PHE A 75 1.58 -2.34 6.35
C PHE A 75 1.39 -3.75 5.81
N ILE A 76 2.29 -4.66 6.15
CA ILE A 76 2.32 -6.01 5.62
C ILE A 76 2.85 -6.96 6.68
N GLY A 77 2.31 -8.18 6.71
CA GLY A 77 2.83 -9.27 7.51
C GLY A 77 3.97 -10.00 6.80
N GLU A 78 4.29 -11.20 7.29
CA GLU A 78 5.34 -12.03 6.71
C GLU A 78 4.99 -12.51 5.29
N THR A 79 5.77 -12.07 4.30
CA THR A 79 5.61 -12.39 2.87
C THR A 79 6.96 -12.70 2.21
N SER A 80 7.87 -13.29 2.99
CA SER A 80 9.22 -13.69 2.55
C SER A 80 9.18 -14.57 1.30
N GLY A 81 10.14 -14.37 0.40
CA GLY A 81 10.23 -15.09 -0.88
C GLY A 81 9.33 -14.55 -1.99
N SER A 82 8.50 -13.53 -1.74
CA SER A 82 7.78 -12.84 -2.81
C SER A 82 8.72 -11.95 -3.66
N HIS A 83 8.53 -11.99 -4.98
CA HIS A 83 9.29 -11.18 -5.93
C HIS A 83 8.39 -10.14 -6.60
N TRP A 84 8.92 -8.93 -6.73
CA TRP A 84 8.19 -7.78 -7.22
C TRP A 84 9.03 -7.00 -8.23
N LYS A 85 8.39 -6.55 -9.30
CA LYS A 85 9.01 -5.67 -10.29
C LYS A 85 8.39 -4.29 -10.19
N LEU A 86 9.22 -3.27 -9.98
CA LEU A 86 8.75 -1.88 -10.07
C LEU A 86 8.31 -1.59 -11.52
N SER A 87 7.07 -1.15 -11.70
CA SER A 87 6.54 -0.75 -13.01
C SER A 87 6.44 0.76 -13.18
N GLU A 88 6.11 1.48 -12.09
CA GLU A 88 5.99 2.94 -12.09
C GLU A 88 6.41 3.48 -10.71
N SER A 89 7.07 4.63 -10.68
CA SER A 89 7.29 5.40 -9.44
C SER A 89 7.27 6.88 -9.75
N ARG A 90 6.52 7.66 -8.96
CA ARG A 90 6.40 9.11 -9.11
C ARG A 90 6.19 9.80 -7.77
N VAL A 91 6.62 11.04 -7.68
CA VAL A 91 6.32 11.93 -6.55
C VAL A 91 5.04 12.69 -6.88
N LEU A 92 4.05 12.59 -6.01
CA LEU A 92 2.80 13.35 -6.04
C LEU A 92 2.96 14.64 -5.22
N ASP A 93 1.97 15.53 -5.28
CA ASP A 93 2.10 16.92 -4.81
C ASP A 93 2.74 17.10 -3.44
N ASN A 94 2.11 16.78 -2.33
CA ASN A 94 2.64 16.89 -0.96
C ASN A 94 3.87 16.01 -0.58
N GLY A 95 4.71 15.60 -1.53
CA GLY A 95 5.89 14.76 -1.29
C GLY A 95 5.58 13.27 -1.10
N VAL A 96 4.34 12.85 -1.34
CA VAL A 96 3.95 11.43 -1.34
C VAL A 96 4.61 10.74 -2.51
N VAL A 97 5.20 9.57 -2.26
CA VAL A 97 5.74 8.71 -3.31
C VAL A 97 4.70 7.66 -3.67
N CYS A 98 4.27 7.63 -4.94
CA CYS A 98 3.40 6.60 -5.48
C CYS A 98 4.23 5.62 -6.30
N SER A 99 4.30 4.37 -5.84
CA SER A 99 5.06 3.31 -6.51
C SER A 99 4.16 2.11 -6.80
N THR A 100 4.15 1.65 -8.05
CA THR A 100 3.41 0.45 -8.47
C THR A 100 4.37 -0.68 -8.76
N TYR A 101 4.06 -1.85 -8.20
CA TYR A 101 4.82 -3.08 -8.33
C TYR A 101 3.95 -4.18 -8.95
N LEU A 102 4.53 -4.97 -9.83
CA LEU A 102 3.93 -6.17 -10.41
C LEU A 102 4.43 -7.39 -9.65
N PHE A 103 3.50 -8.25 -9.22
CA PHE A 103 3.80 -9.50 -8.53
C PHE A 103 4.32 -10.55 -9.51
N GLY A 104 5.35 -11.30 -9.11
CA GLY A 104 5.90 -12.38 -9.94
C GLY A 104 6.59 -11.91 -11.23
N GLY A 105 6.92 -10.62 -11.35
CA GLY A 105 7.67 -10.11 -12.49
C GLY A 105 9.05 -10.78 -12.59
N SER A 106 9.32 -11.43 -13.71
CA SER A 106 10.62 -12.03 -14.01
C SER A 106 11.72 -10.99 -13.87
N VAL A 107 12.73 -11.31 -13.04
CA VAL A 107 14.01 -10.58 -12.94
C VAL A 107 14.87 -10.94 -14.14
#